data_AF-A0A0W0XWM1-F1
#
_entry.id   AF-A0A0W0XWM1-F1
#
_cell.length_a   1.000
_cell.length_b   1.000
_cell.length_c   1.000
_cell.angle_alpha   90.00
_cell.angle_beta   90.00
_cell.angle_gamma   90.00
#
_symmetry.space_group_name_H-M   'P 1'
#
loop_
_entity.id
_entity.type
_entity.pdbx_description
1 polymer ?
#
loop_
_entity_poly.entity_id
_entity_poly.type
_entity_poly.pdbx_seq_one_letter_code
_entity_poly.pdbx_strand_id
1 'polypeptide(L)'
;MKSQNDLSALLRGDFKILKCRAQSEVGFYHRTGILSFIDSLQKHLDLNRFMSPDQLISALAILENIEINTSKFRFMHELLNHERYRLLHDIVPDAPKASGGLKCPYVSLVATLRKLHCVLLSQLELSLVHIARELPVSKVDYEQSMLDESQAFHDLENTSKAPHLPDKSTSVKDFARRSVTLYGTVVYPLNSNNDKDPAIIQAIQGFGNNTSIDYEGTPANKLYQFGGQFLEAIMLNEFSHTTEFKQSGKQGIQPGLVKGHINWTKVNSKIVGQVTLDVLTFNQCDLDNKDAMPTFYAIGSDGISLLEINDDELELVNKRCTDEVSRVTNGQVVPICTLSATLSMPVDTTTGKHYLKVSAFTVRFNTDELRSTREYDFRKAFGNRSDFC
;
A
#
# COMPACT_ATOMS: atom_id res chain seq x y z
N MET A 1 6.09 -34.64 -7.21
CA MET A 1 5.60 -33.24 -7.32
C MET A 1 6.58 -32.46 -8.20
N LYS A 2 6.10 -31.82 -9.27
CA LYS A 2 6.81 -30.79 -10.07
C LYS A 2 6.40 -29.36 -9.59
N SER A 3 6.16 -29.17 -8.30
CA SER A 3 7.02 -28.54 -7.27
C SER A 3 6.90 -27.02 -7.03
N GLN A 4 6.32 -26.18 -7.91
CA GLN A 4 6.09 -24.76 -7.55
C GLN A 4 4.93 -24.12 -8.34
N ASN A 5 4.85 -24.39 -9.63
CA ASN A 5 3.81 -23.85 -10.52
C ASN A 5 2.38 -24.23 -10.11
N ASP A 6 2.17 -25.45 -9.59
CA ASP A 6 0.85 -25.90 -9.14
C ASP A 6 0.33 -25.12 -7.93
N LEU A 7 1.24 -24.69 -7.06
CA LEU A 7 0.91 -23.94 -5.85
C LEU A 7 0.61 -22.49 -6.22
N SER A 8 1.43 -21.88 -7.09
CA SER A 8 1.17 -20.55 -7.65
C SER A 8 -0.16 -20.47 -8.40
N ALA A 9 -0.55 -21.53 -9.12
CA ALA A 9 -1.85 -21.62 -9.77
C ALA A 9 -3.00 -21.70 -8.75
N LEU A 10 -2.86 -22.49 -7.69
CA LEU A 10 -3.87 -22.56 -6.62
C LEU A 10 -4.05 -21.23 -5.88
N LEU A 11 -2.97 -20.48 -5.68
CA LEU A 11 -3.00 -19.14 -5.08
C LEU A 11 -3.68 -18.10 -5.98
N ARG A 12 -3.73 -18.34 -7.29
CA ARG A 12 -4.52 -17.55 -8.25
C ARG A 12 -5.97 -18.03 -8.35
N GLY A 13 -6.40 -18.96 -7.49
CA GLY A 13 -7.73 -19.56 -7.55
C GLY A 13 -7.91 -20.60 -8.66
N ASP A 14 -6.83 -21.04 -9.32
CA ASP A 14 -6.90 -22.06 -10.37
C ASP A 14 -6.91 -23.48 -9.77
N PHE A 15 -8.06 -23.82 -9.18
CA PHE A 15 -8.34 -25.16 -8.69
C PHE A 15 -8.42 -26.21 -9.81
N LYS A 16 -8.34 -25.82 -11.09
CA LYS A 16 -8.39 -26.74 -12.24
C LYS A 16 -7.24 -27.74 -12.19
N ILE A 17 -6.07 -27.36 -11.67
CA ILE A 17 -4.93 -28.28 -11.52
C ILE A 17 -5.24 -29.40 -10.51
N LEU A 18 -5.85 -29.06 -9.36
CA LEU A 18 -6.29 -30.07 -8.38
C LEU A 18 -7.40 -30.95 -8.95
N LYS A 19 -8.34 -30.34 -9.70
CA LYS A 19 -9.42 -31.07 -10.38
C LYS A 19 -8.83 -32.05 -11.40
N CYS A 20 -7.93 -31.62 -12.30
CA CYS A 20 -7.28 -32.48 -13.28
C CYS A 20 -6.52 -33.65 -12.66
N ARG A 21 -5.83 -33.45 -11.53
CA ARG A 21 -5.17 -34.56 -10.81
C ARG A 21 -6.16 -35.55 -10.18
N ALA A 22 -7.20 -35.03 -9.52
CA ALA A 22 -8.27 -35.88 -8.99
C ALA A 22 -8.96 -36.69 -10.10
N GLN A 23 -8.99 -36.13 -11.32
CA GLN A 23 -9.53 -36.80 -12.49
C GLN A 23 -8.61 -37.90 -13.05
N SER A 24 -7.28 -37.78 -12.91
CA SER A 24 -6.30 -38.74 -13.44
C SER A 24 -5.89 -39.84 -12.45
N GLU A 25 -5.97 -39.60 -11.14
CA GLU A 25 -5.37 -40.48 -10.12
C GLU A 25 -6.38 -41.33 -9.32
N VAL A 26 -7.69 -41.12 -9.52
CA VAL A 26 -8.73 -41.69 -8.63
C VAL A 26 -9.84 -42.39 -9.42
N GLY A 27 -10.24 -43.58 -8.98
CA GLY A 27 -11.33 -44.36 -9.57
C GLY A 27 -12.66 -43.59 -9.60
N PHE A 28 -13.51 -43.89 -10.60
CA PHE A 28 -14.70 -43.11 -10.98
C PHE A 28 -15.62 -42.70 -9.80
N TYR A 29 -15.84 -43.58 -8.82
CA TYR A 29 -16.72 -43.31 -7.67
C TYR A 29 -16.09 -42.45 -6.57
N HIS A 30 -14.77 -42.48 -6.40
CA HIS A 30 -14.06 -41.62 -5.44
C HIS A 30 -13.80 -40.22 -6.03
N ARG A 31 -13.79 -40.11 -7.36
CA ARG A 31 -13.58 -38.86 -8.11
C ARG A 31 -14.68 -37.81 -7.86
N THR A 32 -15.94 -38.21 -7.73
CA THR A 32 -17.07 -37.27 -7.46
C THR A 32 -17.01 -36.64 -6.08
N GLY A 33 -16.64 -37.41 -5.04
CA GLY A 33 -16.46 -36.89 -3.68
C GLY A 33 -15.28 -35.94 -3.53
N ILE A 34 -14.16 -36.20 -4.23
CA ILE A 34 -13.00 -35.30 -4.22
C ILE A 34 -13.31 -34.00 -4.96
N LEU A 35 -13.94 -34.07 -6.14
CA LEU A 35 -14.25 -32.88 -6.92
C LEU A 35 -15.26 -31.98 -6.19
N SER A 36 -16.31 -32.55 -5.59
CA SER A 36 -17.26 -31.77 -4.78
C SER A 36 -16.64 -31.13 -3.55
N PHE A 37 -15.68 -31.80 -2.89
CA PHE A 37 -14.90 -31.18 -1.83
C PHE A 37 -14.04 -30.03 -2.34
N ILE A 38 -13.33 -30.20 -3.47
CA ILE A 38 -12.52 -29.15 -4.09
C ILE A 38 -13.39 -27.95 -4.50
N ASP A 39 -14.57 -28.19 -5.08
CA ASP A 39 -15.52 -27.13 -5.43
C ASP A 39 -16.02 -26.39 -4.19
N SER A 40 -16.32 -27.12 -3.12
CA SER A 40 -16.71 -26.54 -1.83
C SER A 40 -15.58 -25.72 -1.24
N LEU A 41 -14.35 -26.24 -1.25
CA LEU A 41 -13.16 -25.56 -0.77
C LEU A 41 -12.91 -24.26 -1.55
N GLN A 42 -12.97 -24.33 -2.89
CA GLN A 42 -12.84 -23.16 -3.76
C GLN A 42 -13.89 -22.09 -3.41
N LYS A 43 -15.15 -22.48 -3.23
CA LYS A 43 -16.24 -21.56 -2.88
C LYS A 43 -16.08 -20.93 -1.50
N HIS A 44 -15.59 -21.68 -0.50
CA HIS A 44 -15.46 -21.17 0.86
C HIS A 44 -14.22 -20.31 1.06
N LEU A 45 -13.10 -20.64 0.39
CA LEU A 45 -11.86 -19.87 0.52
C LEU A 45 -11.85 -18.61 -0.34
N ASP A 46 -12.61 -18.58 -1.44
CA ASP A 46 -12.73 -17.45 -2.37
C ASP A 46 -11.37 -16.83 -2.75
N LEU A 47 -10.40 -17.72 -3.01
CA LEU A 47 -9.02 -17.32 -3.26
C LEU A 47 -8.93 -16.51 -4.54
N ASN A 48 -8.33 -15.33 -4.43
CA ASN A 48 -8.03 -14.45 -5.54
C ASN A 48 -6.63 -13.86 -5.37
N ARG A 49 -6.06 -13.34 -6.45
CA ARG A 49 -4.68 -12.81 -6.45
C ARG A 49 -4.52 -11.43 -5.81
N PHE A 50 -5.62 -10.79 -5.37
CA PHE A 50 -5.63 -9.47 -4.74
C PHE A 50 -6.31 -9.47 -3.35
N MET A 51 -6.34 -10.59 -2.64
CA MET A 51 -6.98 -10.76 -1.33
C MET A 51 -6.47 -9.75 -0.31
N SER A 52 -7.39 -9.20 0.48
CA SER A 52 -7.02 -8.41 1.64
C SER A 52 -6.56 -9.29 2.81
N PRO A 53 -5.80 -8.75 3.78
CA PRO A 53 -5.49 -9.42 5.05
C PRO A 53 -6.71 -10.05 5.72
N ASP A 54 -7.86 -9.38 5.79
CA ASP A 54 -9.07 -9.96 6.40
C ASP A 54 -9.60 -11.18 5.64
N GLN A 55 -9.48 -11.18 4.31
CA GLN A 55 -9.84 -12.33 3.50
C GLN A 55 -8.87 -13.49 3.71
N LEU A 56 -7.56 -13.21 3.83
CA LEU A 56 -6.55 -14.21 4.17
C LEU A 56 -6.80 -14.81 5.56
N ILE A 57 -7.10 -13.98 6.56
CA ILE A 57 -7.50 -14.38 7.91
C ILE A 57 -8.72 -15.30 7.85
N SER A 58 -9.75 -14.92 7.10
CA SER A 58 -10.97 -15.72 6.94
C SER A 58 -10.70 -17.07 6.28
N ALA A 59 -9.89 -17.10 5.22
CA ALA A 59 -9.50 -18.33 4.52
C ALA A 59 -8.65 -19.25 5.42
N LEU A 60 -7.71 -18.71 6.19
CA LEU A 60 -6.90 -19.45 7.16
C LEU A 60 -7.77 -20.03 8.28
N ALA A 61 -8.71 -19.24 8.82
CA ALA A 61 -9.63 -19.72 9.84
C ALA A 61 -10.48 -20.89 9.32
N ILE A 62 -10.92 -20.85 8.06
CA ILE A 62 -11.64 -21.97 7.42
C ILE A 62 -10.73 -23.19 7.31
N LEU A 63 -9.50 -23.03 6.79
CA LEU A 63 -8.55 -24.12 6.61
C LEU A 63 -8.21 -24.84 7.92
N GLU A 64 -7.97 -24.09 9.00
CA GLU A 64 -7.63 -24.63 10.32
C GLU A 64 -8.78 -25.40 10.97
N ASN A 65 -10.03 -25.10 10.58
CA ASN A 65 -11.24 -25.75 11.08
C ASN A 65 -11.78 -26.88 10.16
N ILE A 66 -11.06 -27.25 9.10
CA ILE A 66 -11.44 -28.40 8.28
C ILE A 66 -11.35 -29.69 9.09
N GLU A 67 -12.42 -30.49 9.11
CA GLU A 67 -12.45 -31.83 9.69
C GLU A 67 -11.72 -32.80 8.76
N ILE A 68 -10.62 -33.40 9.20
CA ILE A 68 -9.78 -34.32 8.41
C ILE A 68 -9.89 -35.78 8.83
N ASN A 69 -10.46 -36.05 10.01
CA ASN A 69 -10.73 -37.40 10.54
C ASN A 69 -9.63 -38.42 10.24
N THR A 70 -8.39 -38.06 10.55
CA THR A 70 -7.27 -39.00 10.55
C THR A 70 -7.37 -39.92 11.77
N SER A 71 -6.56 -40.97 11.84
CA SER A 71 -6.54 -41.88 12.99
C SER A 71 -6.16 -41.21 14.32
N LYS A 72 -5.56 -40.01 14.29
CA LYS A 72 -5.07 -39.27 15.46
C LYS A 72 -5.67 -37.88 15.66
N PHE A 73 -6.11 -37.22 14.58
CA PHE A 73 -6.54 -35.83 14.59
C PHE A 73 -7.87 -35.67 13.88
N ARG A 74 -8.79 -34.94 14.52
CA ARG A 74 -10.11 -34.62 14.00
C ARG A 74 -10.05 -33.40 13.08
N PHE A 75 -9.33 -32.36 13.49
CA PHE A 75 -9.25 -31.09 12.76
C PHE A 75 -7.85 -30.76 12.25
N MET A 76 -7.77 -29.92 11.21
CA MET A 76 -6.50 -29.45 10.66
C MET A 76 -5.62 -28.74 11.70
N HIS A 77 -6.17 -27.85 12.54
CA HIS A 77 -5.38 -27.14 13.55
C HIS A 77 -4.70 -28.08 14.55
N GLU A 78 -5.33 -29.19 14.92
CA GLU A 78 -4.75 -30.20 15.82
C GLU A 78 -3.52 -30.85 15.18
N LEU A 79 -3.63 -31.23 13.90
CA LEU A 79 -2.52 -31.79 13.12
C LEU A 79 -1.38 -30.77 12.98
N LEU A 80 -1.70 -29.54 12.57
CA LEU A 80 -0.73 -28.47 12.35
C LEU A 80 0.05 -28.16 13.65
N ASN A 81 -0.66 -28.02 14.76
CA ASN A 81 -0.04 -27.78 16.08
C ASN A 81 0.85 -28.97 16.50
N HIS A 82 0.39 -30.21 16.32
CA HIS A 82 1.18 -31.40 16.62
C HIS A 82 2.48 -31.47 15.81
N GLU A 83 2.42 -31.10 14.52
CA GLU A 83 3.57 -31.02 13.62
C GLU A 83 4.40 -29.73 13.81
N ARG A 84 4.05 -28.89 14.79
CA ARG A 84 4.73 -27.61 15.12
C ARG A 84 4.71 -26.59 13.98
N TYR A 85 3.67 -26.60 13.16
CA TYR A 85 3.39 -25.48 12.27
C TYR A 85 2.81 -24.31 13.06
N ARG A 86 3.15 -23.08 12.65
CA ARG A 86 2.49 -21.87 13.14
C ARG A 86 1.02 -21.88 12.71
N LEU A 87 0.17 -21.33 13.55
CA LEU A 87 -1.26 -21.19 13.33
C LEU A 87 -1.63 -19.72 13.21
N LEU A 88 -2.85 -19.44 12.74
CA LEU A 88 -3.38 -18.11 12.57
C LEU A 88 -3.33 -17.31 13.88
N HIS A 89 -3.64 -17.95 15.02
CA HIS A 89 -3.61 -17.29 16.33
C HIS A 89 -2.20 -16.88 16.79
N ASP A 90 -1.14 -17.43 16.19
CA ASP A 90 0.25 -17.00 16.46
C ASP A 90 0.57 -15.65 15.79
N ILE A 91 -0.20 -15.25 14.78
CA ILE A 91 -0.03 -13.99 14.03
C ILE A 91 -1.13 -13.00 14.42
N VAL A 92 -2.37 -13.47 14.53
CA VAL A 92 -3.55 -12.69 14.86
C VAL A 92 -4.27 -13.38 16.04
N PRO A 93 -3.88 -13.08 17.30
CA PRO A 93 -4.37 -13.79 18.49
C PRO A 93 -5.90 -13.80 18.63
N ASP A 94 -6.55 -12.71 18.20
CA ASP A 94 -8.00 -12.52 18.27
C ASP A 94 -8.72 -12.84 16.95
N ALA A 95 -8.13 -13.69 16.10
CA ALA A 95 -8.72 -14.06 14.82
C ALA A 95 -10.11 -14.69 14.98
N PRO A 96 -11.08 -14.34 14.10
CA PRO A 96 -12.41 -14.93 14.14
C PRO A 96 -12.36 -16.44 13.90
N LYS A 97 -13.14 -17.19 14.69
CA LYS A 97 -13.34 -18.63 14.45
C LYS A 97 -14.27 -18.83 13.26
N ALA A 98 -13.94 -19.74 12.37
CA ALA A 98 -14.79 -20.03 11.21
C ALA A 98 -16.13 -20.64 11.64
N SER A 99 -17.23 -20.09 11.12
CA SER A 99 -18.59 -20.59 11.32
C SER A 99 -18.98 -21.58 10.21
N GLY A 100 -18.40 -22.77 10.21
CA GLY A 100 -18.73 -23.81 9.22
C GLY A 100 -17.67 -24.89 9.10
N GLY A 101 -18.07 -26.16 9.24
CA GLY A 101 -17.17 -27.30 9.14
C GLY A 101 -17.16 -27.89 7.73
N LEU A 102 -16.12 -27.61 6.95
CA LEU A 102 -15.80 -28.42 5.78
C LEU A 102 -15.22 -29.75 6.27
N LYS A 103 -15.69 -30.86 5.69
CA LYS A 103 -15.12 -32.19 5.97
C LYS A 103 -14.29 -32.65 4.79
N CYS A 104 -12.99 -32.83 5.02
CA CYS A 104 -12.08 -33.42 4.06
C CYS A 104 -12.37 -34.94 3.99
N PRO A 105 -12.83 -35.46 2.84
CA PRO A 105 -13.21 -36.86 2.75
C PRO A 105 -12.00 -37.79 2.53
N TYR A 106 -10.79 -37.25 2.35
CA TYR A 106 -9.63 -38.00 1.91
C TYR A 106 -8.32 -37.52 2.56
N VAL A 107 -7.63 -38.44 3.23
CA VAL A 107 -6.33 -38.18 3.89
C VAL A 107 -5.25 -37.72 2.90
N SER A 108 -5.33 -38.13 1.63
CA SER A 108 -4.38 -37.73 0.59
C SER A 108 -4.37 -36.21 0.32
N LEU A 109 -5.47 -35.50 0.60
CA LEU A 109 -5.56 -34.05 0.41
C LEU A 109 -4.99 -33.25 1.59
N VAL A 110 -4.78 -33.88 2.75
CA VAL A 110 -4.28 -33.22 3.97
C VAL A 110 -2.92 -32.55 3.73
N ALA A 111 -2.02 -33.22 2.99
CA ALA A 111 -0.73 -32.64 2.64
C ALA A 111 -0.84 -31.38 1.76
N THR A 112 -1.86 -31.31 0.91
CA THR A 112 -2.15 -30.14 0.06
C THR A 112 -2.75 -29.02 0.89
N LEU A 113 -3.71 -29.32 1.78
CA LEU A 113 -4.31 -28.35 2.69
C LEU A 113 -3.26 -27.71 3.60
N ARG A 114 -2.34 -28.51 4.13
CA ARG A 114 -1.20 -28.02 4.92
C ARG A 114 -0.30 -27.06 4.12
N LYS A 115 0.00 -27.38 2.86
CA LYS A 115 0.81 -26.49 2.00
C LYS A 115 0.10 -25.19 1.70
N LEU A 116 -1.19 -25.27 1.38
CA LEU A 116 -2.02 -24.09 1.14
C LEU A 116 -2.04 -23.19 2.38
N HIS A 117 -2.27 -23.78 3.56
CA HIS A 117 -2.22 -23.08 4.84
C HIS A 117 -0.88 -22.36 5.05
N CYS A 118 0.25 -23.07 4.92
CA CYS A 118 1.58 -22.46 5.08
C CYS A 118 1.79 -21.26 4.15
N VAL A 119 1.32 -21.34 2.91
CA VAL A 119 1.44 -20.22 1.97
C VAL A 119 0.57 -19.05 2.37
N LEU A 120 -0.74 -19.27 2.60
CA LEU A 120 -1.64 -18.18 2.97
C LEU A 120 -1.19 -17.50 4.27
N LEU A 121 -0.65 -18.27 5.23
CA LEU A 121 -0.10 -17.73 6.46
C LEU A 121 1.14 -16.86 6.19
N SER A 122 2.03 -17.30 5.30
CA SER A 122 3.21 -16.51 4.90
C SER A 122 2.81 -15.22 4.17
N GLN A 123 1.79 -15.28 3.31
CA GLN A 123 1.27 -14.12 2.59
C GLN A 123 0.62 -13.10 3.53
N LEU A 124 -0.15 -13.58 4.53
CA LEU A 124 -0.72 -12.72 5.56
C LEU A 124 0.38 -12.02 6.36
N GLU A 125 1.38 -12.77 6.84
CA GLU A 125 2.49 -12.21 7.61
C GLU A 125 3.23 -11.13 6.81
N LEU A 126 3.57 -11.41 5.56
CA LEU A 126 4.27 -10.47 4.70
C LEU A 126 3.43 -9.22 4.41
N SER A 127 2.14 -9.39 4.14
CA SER A 127 1.20 -8.28 3.94
C SER A 127 1.12 -7.38 5.17
N LEU A 128 0.98 -7.96 6.37
CA LEU A 128 0.92 -7.21 7.62
C LEU A 128 2.20 -6.41 7.88
N VAL A 129 3.37 -7.01 7.65
CA VAL A 129 4.68 -6.34 7.80
C VAL A 129 4.82 -5.15 6.83
N HIS A 130 4.41 -5.30 5.57
CA HIS A 130 4.45 -4.21 4.60
C HIS A 130 3.43 -3.10 4.88
N ILE A 131 2.23 -3.45 5.33
CA ILE A 131 1.20 -2.50 5.78
C ILE A 131 1.68 -1.71 7.00
N ALA A 132 2.36 -2.37 7.93
CA ALA A 132 3.00 -1.73 9.09
C ALA A 132 4.25 -0.92 8.72
N ARG A 133 4.72 -1.03 7.47
CA ARG A 133 5.91 -0.34 6.92
C ARG A 133 7.22 -0.72 7.61
N GLU A 134 7.28 -1.92 8.17
CA GLU A 134 8.41 -2.38 8.98
C GLU A 134 9.57 -2.89 8.12
N LEU A 135 9.28 -3.55 7.00
CA LEU A 135 10.29 -4.17 6.14
C LEU A 135 10.01 -3.89 4.65
N PRO A 136 10.39 -2.71 4.12
CA PRO A 136 10.28 -2.47 2.69
C PRO A 136 11.26 -3.35 1.92
N VAL A 137 10.93 -3.68 0.67
CA VAL A 137 11.81 -4.43 -0.23
C VAL A 137 12.99 -3.57 -0.66
N SER A 138 12.74 -2.30 -0.97
CA SER A 138 13.80 -1.31 -1.22
C SER A 138 13.44 0.03 -0.60
N LYS A 139 14.48 0.79 -0.23
CA LYS A 139 14.35 2.10 0.42
C LYS A 139 15.40 3.04 -0.14
N VAL A 140 14.97 4.21 -0.56
CA VAL A 140 15.84 5.29 -1.02
C VAL A 140 15.60 6.50 -0.13
N ASP A 141 16.63 6.87 0.64
CA ASP A 141 16.67 8.13 1.37
C ASP A 141 17.36 9.17 0.50
N TYR A 142 16.69 10.28 0.23
CA TYR A 142 17.25 11.33 -0.61
C TYR A 142 18.32 12.11 0.15
N GLU A 143 19.48 12.26 -0.46
CA GLU A 143 20.49 13.21 -0.02
C GLU A 143 20.05 14.65 -0.33
N GLN A 144 20.63 15.63 0.36
CA GLN A 144 20.27 17.04 0.16
C GLN A 144 20.45 17.49 -1.29
N SER A 145 21.52 17.03 -1.97
CA SER A 145 21.74 17.29 -3.40
C SER A 145 20.60 16.78 -4.27
N MET A 146 20.07 15.59 -3.98
CA MET A 146 18.94 15.02 -4.71
C MET A 146 17.65 15.81 -4.50
N LEU A 147 17.44 16.33 -3.28
CA LEU A 147 16.33 17.23 -2.99
C LEU A 147 16.45 18.55 -3.76
N ASP A 148 17.65 19.12 -3.79
CA ASP A 148 17.95 20.38 -4.48
C ASP A 148 17.90 20.23 -6.01
N GLU A 149 18.13 19.04 -6.56
CA GLU A 149 17.98 18.75 -8.00
C GLU A 149 16.55 18.41 -8.42
N SER A 150 15.62 18.21 -7.48
CA SER A 150 14.23 17.85 -7.79
C SER A 150 13.45 19.07 -8.25
N GLN A 151 12.97 19.03 -9.49
CA GLN A 151 12.07 20.06 -10.02
C GLN A 151 10.77 20.15 -9.20
N ALA A 152 10.22 19.01 -8.77
CA ALA A 152 8.98 19.00 -7.98
C ALA A 152 9.17 19.71 -6.63
N PHE A 153 10.30 19.51 -5.96
CA PHE A 153 10.57 20.19 -4.69
C PHE A 153 10.91 21.68 -4.88
N HIS A 154 11.55 22.04 -5.98
CA HIS A 154 11.67 23.46 -6.36
C HIS A 154 10.32 24.12 -6.66
N ASP A 155 9.40 23.42 -7.32
CA ASP A 155 8.06 23.93 -7.61
C ASP A 155 7.27 24.13 -6.32
N LEU A 156 7.43 23.25 -5.32
CA LEU A 156 6.88 23.45 -3.98
C LEU A 156 7.40 24.75 -3.36
N GLU A 157 8.72 24.94 -3.32
CA GLU A 157 9.32 26.14 -2.73
C GLU A 157 8.82 27.41 -3.43
N ASN A 158 8.82 27.43 -4.75
CA ASN A 158 8.43 28.61 -5.53
C ASN A 158 6.93 28.90 -5.43
N THR A 159 6.09 27.88 -5.58
CA THR A 159 4.62 28.04 -5.52
C THR A 159 4.19 28.45 -4.12
N SER A 160 4.80 27.86 -3.09
CA SER A 160 4.45 28.16 -1.69
C SER A 160 4.88 29.55 -1.23
N LYS A 161 5.72 30.28 -1.96
CA LYS A 161 5.99 31.71 -1.70
C LYS A 161 4.78 32.58 -2.01
N ALA A 162 3.93 32.20 -2.97
CA ALA A 162 2.70 32.91 -3.30
C ALA A 162 1.69 32.88 -2.14
N PRO A 163 0.79 33.86 -2.02
CA PRO A 163 -0.16 33.93 -0.91
C PRO A 163 -1.29 32.89 -0.96
N HIS A 164 -1.62 32.37 -2.14
CA HIS A 164 -2.63 31.33 -2.35
C HIS A 164 -2.32 30.53 -3.62
N LEU A 165 -2.90 29.34 -3.74
CA LEU A 165 -2.83 28.56 -4.98
C LEU A 165 -3.64 29.22 -6.11
N PRO A 166 -3.32 28.95 -7.40
CA PRO A 166 -4.06 29.51 -8.54
C PRO A 166 -5.55 29.12 -8.56
N ASP A 167 -5.86 27.89 -8.12
CA ASP A 167 -7.22 27.35 -8.05
C ASP A 167 -7.98 27.77 -6.79
N LYS A 168 -7.31 28.49 -5.87
CA LYS A 168 -7.83 28.94 -4.57
C LYS A 168 -8.29 27.79 -3.66
N SER A 169 -7.76 26.58 -3.87
CA SER A 169 -7.98 25.46 -2.97
C SER A 169 -7.37 25.72 -1.59
N THR A 170 -7.92 25.10 -0.55
CA THR A 170 -7.47 25.27 0.83
C THR A 170 -7.44 23.93 1.54
N SER A 171 -6.70 23.84 2.65
CA SER A 171 -6.55 22.62 3.43
C SER A 171 -7.78 22.23 4.25
N VAL A 172 -8.84 23.05 4.29
CA VAL A 172 -10.03 22.82 5.13
C VAL A 172 -10.66 21.46 4.87
N LYS A 173 -10.80 21.08 3.59
CA LYS A 173 -11.35 19.75 3.22
C LYS A 173 -10.43 18.61 3.67
N ASP A 174 -9.12 18.82 3.69
CA ASP A 174 -8.17 17.80 4.09
C ASP A 174 -8.21 17.56 5.62
N PHE A 175 -8.43 18.62 6.40
CA PHE A 175 -8.75 18.51 7.83
C PHE A 175 -10.10 17.82 8.06
N ALA A 176 -11.15 18.20 7.33
CA ALA A 176 -12.48 17.59 7.46
C ALA A 176 -12.47 16.08 7.13
N ARG A 177 -11.67 15.67 6.14
CA ARG A 177 -11.43 14.27 5.76
C ARG A 177 -10.50 13.51 6.72
N ARG A 178 -9.97 14.18 7.76
CA ARG A 178 -9.02 13.63 8.75
C ARG A 178 -7.68 13.21 8.13
N SER A 179 -7.37 13.73 6.94
CA SER A 179 -6.08 13.51 6.29
C SER A 179 -5.01 14.42 6.86
N VAL A 180 -5.38 15.55 7.48
CA VAL A 180 -4.45 16.46 8.17
C VAL A 180 -4.71 16.47 9.67
N THR A 181 -3.64 16.39 10.47
CA THR A 181 -3.67 16.46 11.93
C THR A 181 -2.68 17.50 12.44
N LEU A 182 -2.93 18.00 13.66
CA LEU A 182 -2.03 18.87 14.41
C LEU A 182 -1.60 18.13 15.68
N TYR A 183 -0.30 17.89 15.88
CA TYR A 183 0.23 17.05 16.96
C TYR A 183 -0.43 15.67 17.02
N GLY A 184 -0.69 15.06 15.86
CA GLY A 184 -1.39 13.77 15.75
C GLY A 184 -2.87 13.83 16.12
N THR A 185 -3.41 14.99 16.45
CA THR A 185 -4.81 15.18 16.85
C THR A 185 -5.66 15.61 15.66
N VAL A 186 -6.81 14.95 15.49
CA VAL A 186 -7.81 15.29 14.47
C VAL A 186 -8.55 16.56 14.88
N VAL A 187 -8.64 17.52 13.97
CA VAL A 187 -9.47 18.71 14.15
C VAL A 187 -10.85 18.40 13.58
N TYR A 188 -11.86 18.37 14.44
CA TYR A 188 -13.23 18.08 14.03
C TYR A 188 -13.89 19.35 13.46
N PRO A 189 -14.42 19.31 12.22
CA PRO A 189 -15.17 20.43 11.68
C PRO A 189 -16.48 20.60 12.45
N LEU A 190 -16.97 21.83 12.55
CA LEU A 190 -18.34 22.12 13.01
C LEU A 190 -19.36 21.68 11.95
N ASN A 191 -18.99 21.79 10.67
CA ASN A 191 -19.77 21.30 9.54
C ASN A 191 -18.85 20.73 8.46
N SER A 192 -19.00 19.44 8.14
CA SER A 192 -18.14 18.72 7.19
C SER A 192 -18.19 19.25 5.75
N ASN A 193 -19.21 20.03 5.39
CA ASN A 193 -19.38 20.58 4.04
C ASN A 193 -19.04 22.08 3.93
N ASN A 194 -18.48 22.68 4.99
CA ASN A 194 -18.12 24.10 4.96
C ASN A 194 -16.65 24.27 4.52
N ASP A 195 -16.47 24.87 3.35
CA ASP A 195 -15.14 25.17 2.77
C ASP A 195 -14.38 26.26 3.57
N LYS A 196 -15.03 26.89 4.56
CA LYS A 196 -14.45 27.84 5.52
C LYS A 196 -14.91 27.53 6.95
N ASP A 197 -14.70 26.30 7.41
CA ASP A 197 -15.07 25.88 8.76
C ASP A 197 -14.33 26.70 9.85
N PRO A 198 -15.04 27.40 10.75
CA PRO A 198 -14.42 28.24 11.76
C PRO A 198 -13.53 27.50 12.76
N ALA A 199 -13.87 26.25 13.13
CA ALA A 199 -13.07 25.50 14.09
C ALA A 199 -11.73 25.08 13.47
N ILE A 200 -11.74 24.68 12.20
CA ILE A 200 -10.51 24.38 11.46
C ILE A 200 -9.66 25.65 11.31
N ILE A 201 -10.26 26.77 10.91
CA ILE A 201 -9.54 28.05 10.76
C ILE A 201 -8.89 28.48 12.09
N GLN A 202 -9.64 28.44 13.19
CA GLN A 202 -9.11 28.79 14.51
C GLN A 202 -7.98 27.85 14.94
N ALA A 203 -8.09 26.55 14.68
CA ALA A 203 -7.04 25.59 14.97
C ALA A 203 -5.76 25.90 14.17
N ILE A 204 -5.90 26.22 12.87
CA ILE A 204 -4.78 26.61 12.02
C ILE A 204 -4.14 27.92 12.50
N GLN A 205 -4.93 28.95 12.82
CA GLN A 205 -4.42 30.23 13.31
C GLN A 205 -3.68 30.07 14.64
N GLY A 206 -4.26 29.34 15.60
CA GLY A 206 -3.64 29.05 16.89
C GLY A 206 -2.33 28.27 16.73
N PHE A 207 -2.34 27.25 15.88
CA PHE A 207 -1.14 26.48 15.58
C PHE A 207 -0.08 27.32 14.83
N GLY A 208 -0.49 28.17 13.89
CA GLY A 208 0.35 29.08 13.12
C GLY A 208 0.91 30.28 13.87
N ASN A 209 1.17 30.15 15.18
CA ASN A 209 1.66 31.21 16.07
C ASN A 209 0.68 32.37 16.27
N ASN A 210 -0.63 32.08 16.31
CA ASN A 210 -1.71 33.05 16.50
C ASN A 210 -1.76 34.15 15.41
N THR A 211 -1.21 33.88 14.22
CA THR A 211 -1.33 34.78 13.06
C THR A 211 -2.63 34.52 12.29
N SER A 212 -3.19 35.53 11.62
CA SER A 212 -4.37 35.31 10.77
C SER A 212 -4.03 34.56 9.47
N ILE A 213 -4.96 33.72 8.98
CA ILE A 213 -4.90 33.11 7.65
C ILE A 213 -4.94 34.14 6.51
N ASP A 214 -5.51 35.32 6.77
CA ASP A 214 -5.66 36.41 5.80
C ASP A 214 -4.35 37.21 5.62
N TYR A 215 -3.44 37.14 6.59
CA TYR A 215 -2.13 37.79 6.47
C TYR A 215 -1.20 36.90 5.64
N GLU A 216 -0.96 37.35 4.41
CA GLU A 216 -0.11 36.65 3.45
C GLU A 216 1.29 36.36 4.01
N GLY A 217 1.80 35.15 3.73
CA GLY A 217 3.17 34.81 4.09
C GLY A 217 3.37 34.46 5.57
N THR A 218 2.30 34.47 6.38
CA THR A 218 2.36 33.95 7.76
C THR A 218 2.27 32.42 7.80
N PRO A 219 2.68 31.77 8.91
CA PRO A 219 2.56 30.33 9.03
C PRO A 219 1.12 29.82 8.92
N ALA A 220 0.16 30.51 9.54
CA ALA A 220 -1.25 30.15 9.44
C ALA A 220 -1.76 30.23 7.99
N ASN A 221 -1.38 31.28 7.25
CA ASN A 221 -1.70 31.41 5.84
C ASN A 221 -1.14 30.23 5.02
N LYS A 222 0.12 29.81 5.25
CA LYS A 222 0.69 28.69 4.50
C LYS A 222 0.00 27.36 4.80
N LEU A 223 -0.28 27.06 6.06
CA LEU A 223 -1.00 25.84 6.44
C LEU A 223 -2.42 25.80 5.88
N TYR A 224 -3.07 26.96 5.75
CA TYR A 224 -4.42 27.08 5.21
C TYR A 224 -4.44 26.94 3.68
N GLN A 225 -3.49 27.55 2.97
CA GLN A 225 -3.52 27.65 1.50
C GLN A 225 -2.83 26.47 0.79
N PHE A 226 -1.84 25.84 1.42
CA PHE A 226 -1.06 24.76 0.82
C PHE A 226 -1.36 23.44 1.54
N GLY A 227 -2.54 22.89 1.20
CA GLY A 227 -3.10 21.69 1.81
C GLY A 227 -2.58 20.37 1.26
N GLY A 228 -3.29 19.30 1.62
CA GLY A 228 -2.94 17.92 1.30
C GLY A 228 -2.86 17.64 -0.19
N GLN A 229 -3.85 18.09 -0.98
CA GLN A 229 -3.89 17.83 -2.41
C GLN A 229 -2.68 18.42 -3.16
N PHE A 230 -2.27 19.63 -2.78
CA PHE A 230 -1.09 20.26 -3.38
C PHE A 230 0.20 19.52 -3.01
N LEU A 231 0.37 19.18 -1.74
CA LEU A 231 1.56 18.45 -1.27
C LEU A 231 1.62 17.03 -1.85
N GLU A 232 0.47 16.38 -1.98
CA GLU A 232 0.32 15.10 -2.66
C GLU A 232 0.76 15.21 -4.13
N ALA A 233 0.25 16.19 -4.87
CA ALA A 233 0.63 16.42 -6.27
C ALA A 233 2.14 16.61 -6.44
N ILE A 234 2.80 17.39 -5.56
CA ILE A 234 4.25 17.58 -5.60
C ILE A 234 5.00 16.25 -5.44
N MET A 235 4.65 15.45 -4.42
CA MET A 235 5.37 14.21 -4.13
C MET A 235 5.08 13.12 -5.16
N LEU A 236 3.85 13.05 -5.66
CA LEU A 236 3.45 12.15 -6.73
C LEU A 236 4.12 12.51 -8.06
N ASN A 237 4.36 13.80 -8.29
CA ASN A 237 5.13 14.25 -9.45
C ASN A 237 6.58 13.75 -9.38
N GLU A 238 7.25 13.90 -8.22
CA GLU A 238 8.59 13.35 -8.00
C GLU A 238 8.62 11.82 -8.20
N PHE A 239 7.64 11.11 -7.63
CA PHE A 239 7.50 9.66 -7.79
C PHE A 239 7.35 9.25 -9.26
N SER A 240 6.48 9.92 -10.01
CA SER A 240 6.21 9.59 -11.43
C SER A 240 7.44 9.80 -12.31
N HIS A 241 8.27 10.80 -12.00
CA HIS A 241 9.48 11.12 -12.77
C HIS A 241 10.68 10.25 -12.41
N THR A 242 10.69 9.65 -11.22
CA THR A 242 11.85 8.91 -10.72
C THR A 242 11.61 7.42 -10.60
N THR A 243 10.42 6.90 -10.86
CA THR A 243 10.13 5.47 -10.73
C THR A 243 10.15 4.78 -12.09
N GLU A 244 10.78 3.61 -12.15
CA GLU A 244 10.81 2.77 -13.34
C GLU A 244 10.78 1.27 -13.00
N PHE A 245 10.39 0.45 -13.98
CA PHE A 245 10.50 -1.01 -13.88
C PHE A 245 11.97 -1.42 -13.89
N LYS A 246 12.40 -2.17 -12.87
CA LYS A 246 13.80 -2.56 -12.65
C LYS A 246 14.39 -3.39 -13.78
N GLN A 247 13.61 -4.31 -14.36
CA GLN A 247 14.08 -5.22 -15.40
C GLN A 247 14.12 -4.57 -16.79
N SER A 248 13.09 -3.81 -17.15
CA SER A 248 12.92 -3.25 -18.49
C SER A 248 13.37 -1.80 -18.63
N GLY A 249 13.52 -1.07 -17.52
CA GLY A 249 13.75 0.37 -17.51
C GLY A 249 12.55 1.18 -18.01
N LYS A 250 11.36 0.56 -18.15
CA LYS A 250 10.16 1.26 -18.61
C LYS A 250 9.73 2.33 -17.60
N GLN A 251 9.48 3.52 -18.13
CA GLN A 251 8.97 4.69 -17.41
C GLN A 251 7.49 4.94 -17.75
N GLY A 252 6.96 6.11 -17.40
CA GLY A 252 5.57 6.49 -17.68
C GLY A 252 4.59 5.98 -16.62
N ILE A 253 5.06 5.84 -15.37
CA ILE A 253 4.25 5.44 -14.23
C ILE A 253 3.45 6.66 -13.75
N GLN A 254 2.13 6.56 -13.72
CA GLN A 254 1.27 7.57 -13.09
C GLN A 254 0.53 6.96 -11.90
N PRO A 255 0.60 7.58 -10.72
CA PRO A 255 -0.09 7.09 -9.54
C PRO A 255 -1.61 7.09 -9.76
N GLY A 256 -2.26 6.03 -9.28
CA GLY A 256 -3.70 5.86 -9.30
C GLY A 256 -4.31 6.27 -7.97
N LEU A 257 -4.75 5.30 -7.19
CA LEU A 257 -5.35 5.54 -5.87
C LEU A 257 -4.26 5.69 -4.81
N VAL A 258 -4.30 6.79 -4.07
CA VAL A 258 -3.28 7.18 -3.08
C VAL A 258 -3.94 7.52 -1.76
N LYS A 259 -3.39 7.00 -0.66
CA LYS A 259 -3.80 7.32 0.71
C LYS A 259 -2.78 8.27 1.33
N GLY A 260 -3.16 9.54 1.44
CA GLY A 260 -2.33 10.59 2.02
C GLY A 260 -2.64 10.91 3.49
N HIS A 261 -1.60 11.24 4.24
CA HIS A 261 -1.72 11.81 5.58
C HIS A 261 -0.65 12.88 5.83
N ILE A 262 -1.05 13.95 6.53
CA ILE A 262 -0.15 15.01 6.99
C ILE A 262 -0.32 15.19 8.48
N ASN A 263 0.79 15.23 9.20
CA ASN A 263 0.83 15.60 10.60
C ASN A 263 1.73 16.81 10.80
N TRP A 264 1.16 17.94 11.22
CA TRP A 264 1.90 19.14 11.56
C TRP A 264 2.25 19.15 13.05
N THR A 265 3.51 19.40 13.37
CA THR A 265 4.03 19.47 14.74
C THR A 265 4.91 20.70 14.92
N LYS A 266 5.24 21.05 16.16
CA LYS A 266 6.30 22.02 16.46
C LYS A 266 7.47 21.33 17.15
N VAL A 267 8.64 21.44 16.54
CA VAL A 267 9.91 20.92 17.09
C VAL A 267 10.82 22.13 17.31
N ASN A 268 11.23 22.36 18.56
CA ASN A 268 12.04 23.54 18.93
C ASN A 268 11.43 24.86 18.43
N SER A 269 10.12 25.02 18.64
CA SER A 269 9.31 26.17 18.17
C SER A 269 9.23 26.35 16.64
N LYS A 270 9.79 25.44 15.84
CA LYS A 270 9.65 25.44 14.38
C LYS A 270 8.52 24.53 13.95
N ILE A 271 7.68 25.00 13.04
CA ILE A 271 6.60 24.20 12.44
C ILE A 271 7.22 23.21 11.45
N VAL A 272 6.89 21.94 11.62
CA VAL A 272 7.36 20.82 10.81
C VAL A 272 6.15 19.98 10.38
N GLY A 273 6.07 19.66 9.09
CA GLY A 273 5.03 18.79 8.54
C GLY A 273 5.61 17.43 8.19
N GLN A 274 5.03 16.36 8.72
CA GLN A 274 5.33 15.00 8.29
C GLN A 274 4.25 14.57 7.31
N VAL A 275 4.64 14.27 6.07
CA VAL A 275 3.72 13.82 5.03
C VAL A 275 4.02 12.36 4.73
N THR A 276 2.97 11.56 4.62
CA THR A 276 3.07 10.16 4.19
C THR A 276 2.02 9.88 3.15
N LEU A 277 2.44 9.36 2.00
CA LEU A 277 1.57 8.96 0.90
C LEU A 277 1.81 7.48 0.60
N ASP A 278 0.75 6.68 0.68
CA ASP A 278 0.76 5.29 0.27
C ASP A 278 0.15 5.18 -1.13
N VAL A 279 0.95 4.78 -2.12
CA VAL A 279 0.48 4.54 -3.49
C VAL A 279 -0.06 3.11 -3.55
N LEU A 280 -1.39 2.98 -3.69
CA LEU A 280 -2.08 1.68 -3.68
C LEU A 280 -2.13 1.07 -5.08
N THR A 281 -2.33 1.90 -6.09
CA THR A 281 -2.34 1.51 -7.50
C THR A 281 -1.58 2.52 -8.35
N PHE A 282 -1.12 2.10 -9.52
CA PHE A 282 -0.64 3.01 -10.57
C PHE A 282 -1.02 2.48 -11.95
N ASN A 283 -0.95 3.34 -12.97
CA ASN A 283 -0.98 2.91 -14.36
C ASN A 283 0.38 3.15 -15.05
N GLN A 284 0.71 2.32 -16.02
CA GLN A 284 1.87 2.50 -16.87
C GLN A 284 1.38 2.85 -18.28
N CYS A 285 1.76 4.03 -18.73
CA CYS A 285 1.53 4.49 -20.09
C CYS A 285 2.76 4.20 -20.94
N ASP A 286 2.57 3.55 -22.08
CA ASP A 286 3.65 3.36 -23.05
C ASP A 286 4.04 4.72 -23.66
N LEU A 287 5.24 5.18 -23.35
CA LEU A 287 5.76 6.46 -23.84
C LEU A 287 6.10 6.40 -25.35
N ASP A 288 6.39 5.21 -25.87
CA ASP A 288 6.72 4.99 -27.28
C ASP A 288 5.44 4.78 -28.12
N ASN A 289 4.36 4.27 -27.51
CA ASN A 289 3.07 4.05 -28.16
C ASN A 289 1.91 4.71 -27.40
N LYS A 290 1.58 5.95 -27.79
CA LYS A 290 0.49 6.73 -27.17
C LYS A 290 -0.91 6.17 -27.40
N ASP A 291 -1.09 5.28 -28.37
CA ASP A 291 -2.38 4.65 -28.66
C ASP A 291 -2.59 3.36 -27.84
N ALA A 292 -1.56 2.87 -27.15
CA ALA A 292 -1.68 1.74 -26.26
C ALA A 292 -2.51 2.11 -25.02
N MET A 293 -3.42 1.22 -24.64
CA MET A 293 -4.20 1.39 -23.41
C MET A 293 -3.26 1.31 -22.19
N PRO A 294 -3.45 2.19 -21.18
CA PRO A 294 -2.67 2.12 -19.95
C PRO A 294 -2.88 0.78 -19.24
N THR A 295 -1.79 0.20 -18.74
CA THR A 295 -1.85 -1.01 -17.93
C THR A 295 -1.90 -0.64 -16.46
N PHE A 296 -2.84 -1.21 -15.70
CA PHE A 296 -3.01 -0.92 -14.27
C PHE A 296 -2.31 -1.96 -13.41
N TYR A 297 -1.72 -1.53 -12.29
CA TYR A 297 -0.96 -2.39 -11.39
C TYR A 297 -1.35 -2.18 -9.92
N ALA A 298 -1.27 -3.25 -9.14
CA ALA A 298 -1.39 -3.29 -7.68
C ALA A 298 -0.51 -4.41 -7.08
N ILE A 299 -0.26 -4.35 -5.78
CA ILE A 299 0.38 -5.47 -5.07
C ILE A 299 -0.61 -6.63 -4.90
N GLY A 300 -0.15 -7.84 -5.20
CA GLY A 300 -0.93 -9.06 -5.01
C GLY A 300 -1.13 -9.45 -3.55
N SER A 301 -1.96 -10.46 -3.30
CA SER A 301 -2.21 -11.03 -1.96
C SER A 301 -0.95 -11.51 -1.25
N ASP A 302 0.13 -11.76 -1.99
CA ASP A 302 1.40 -12.17 -1.42
C ASP A 302 2.18 -11.03 -0.77
N GLY A 303 1.71 -9.79 -0.90
CA GLY A 303 2.27 -8.61 -0.27
C GLY A 303 3.52 -8.06 -0.95
N ILE A 304 3.97 -8.66 -2.07
CA ILE A 304 5.23 -8.24 -2.72
C ILE A 304 5.17 -8.21 -4.25
N SER A 305 4.42 -9.12 -4.88
CA SER A 305 4.38 -9.18 -6.34
C SER A 305 3.57 -8.02 -6.90
N LEU A 306 4.12 -7.34 -7.90
CA LEU A 306 3.43 -6.29 -8.62
C LEU A 306 2.65 -6.94 -9.78
N LEU A 307 1.32 -6.90 -9.70
CA LEU A 307 0.46 -7.63 -10.60
C LEU A 307 -0.32 -6.66 -11.48
N GLU A 308 -0.34 -6.94 -12.79
CA GLU A 308 -1.28 -6.32 -13.72
C GLU A 308 -2.72 -6.70 -13.33
N ILE A 309 -3.59 -5.68 -13.33
CA ILE A 309 -5.01 -5.78 -13.03
C ILE A 309 -5.77 -5.94 -14.35
N ASN A 310 -6.45 -7.08 -14.49
CA ASN A 310 -7.32 -7.30 -15.64
C ASN A 310 -8.71 -6.67 -15.43
N ASP A 311 -9.50 -6.54 -16.50
CA ASP A 311 -10.83 -5.93 -16.45
C ASP A 311 -11.77 -6.57 -15.41
N ASP A 312 -11.72 -7.92 -15.28
CA ASP A 312 -12.54 -8.67 -14.32
C ASP A 312 -12.15 -8.39 -12.84
N GLU A 313 -10.94 -7.88 -12.60
CA GLU A 313 -10.38 -7.64 -11.26
C GLU A 313 -10.45 -6.14 -10.88
N LEU A 314 -10.61 -5.26 -11.87
CA LEU A 314 -10.54 -3.81 -11.71
C LEU A 314 -11.56 -3.25 -10.73
N GLU A 315 -12.82 -3.69 -10.81
CA GLU A 315 -13.87 -3.24 -9.90
C GLU A 315 -13.55 -3.60 -8.44
N LEU A 316 -13.07 -4.82 -8.22
CA LEU A 316 -12.71 -5.32 -6.90
C LEU A 316 -11.56 -4.50 -6.28
N VAL A 317 -10.49 -4.31 -7.04
CA VAL A 317 -9.29 -3.59 -6.58
C VAL A 317 -9.62 -2.12 -6.33
N ASN A 318 -10.34 -1.47 -7.25
CA ASN A 318 -10.72 -0.06 -7.11
C ASN A 318 -11.59 0.18 -5.88
N LYS A 319 -12.58 -0.70 -5.63
CA LYS A 319 -13.43 -0.58 -4.45
C LYS A 319 -12.63 -0.67 -3.16
N ARG A 320 -11.75 -1.67 -3.04
CA ARG A 320 -10.90 -1.87 -1.84
C ARG A 320 -9.98 -0.69 -1.60
N CYS A 321 -9.30 -0.22 -2.65
CA CYS A 321 -8.41 0.92 -2.54
C CYS A 321 -9.19 2.19 -2.16
N THR A 322 -10.39 2.40 -2.70
CA THR A 322 -11.26 3.53 -2.35
C THR A 322 -11.70 3.45 -0.88
N ASP A 323 -12.05 2.27 -0.38
CA ASP A 323 -12.41 2.06 1.03
C ASP A 323 -11.21 2.32 1.96
N GLU A 324 -9.99 1.94 1.54
CA GLU A 324 -8.76 2.19 2.30
C GLU A 324 -8.40 3.69 2.33
N VAL A 325 -8.52 4.39 1.19
CA VAL A 325 -8.29 5.85 1.06
C VAL A 325 -9.29 6.63 1.90
N SER A 326 -10.56 6.24 1.88
CA SER A 326 -11.63 6.86 2.66
C SER A 326 -11.64 6.44 4.13
N ARG A 327 -10.71 5.57 4.55
CA ARG A 327 -10.57 5.04 5.92
C ARG A 327 -11.78 4.25 6.41
N VAL A 328 -12.62 3.75 5.49
CA VAL A 328 -13.67 2.77 5.78
C VAL A 328 -13.02 1.47 6.23
N THR A 329 -11.93 1.10 5.57
CA THR A 329 -11.02 0.05 5.99
C THR A 329 -9.64 0.65 6.31
N ASN A 330 -8.86 -0.05 7.13
CA ASN A 330 -7.47 0.32 7.41
C ASN A 330 -6.59 -0.93 7.40
N GLY A 331 -5.50 -0.86 6.66
CA GLY A 331 -4.56 -1.97 6.54
C GLY A 331 -5.16 -3.16 5.79
N GLN A 332 -6.00 -2.90 4.80
CA GLN A 332 -6.57 -3.94 3.94
C GLN A 332 -5.92 -4.01 2.55
N VAL A 333 -5.05 -3.06 2.22
CA VAL A 333 -4.32 -3.00 0.96
C VAL A 333 -2.85 -2.77 1.25
N VAL A 334 -1.99 -3.63 0.70
CA VAL A 334 -0.54 -3.44 0.74
C VAL A 334 -0.17 -2.35 -0.28
N PRO A 335 0.45 -1.25 0.13
CA PRO A 335 0.84 -0.21 -0.81
C PRO A 335 2.01 -0.69 -1.68
N ILE A 336 2.02 -0.27 -2.95
CA ILE A 336 3.14 -0.49 -3.87
C ILE A 336 4.38 0.22 -3.34
N CYS A 337 4.19 1.46 -2.93
CA CYS A 337 5.22 2.23 -2.28
C CYS A 337 4.64 3.19 -1.23
N THR A 338 5.49 3.59 -0.30
CA THR A 338 5.23 4.67 0.64
C THR A 338 6.23 5.79 0.40
N LEU A 339 5.72 6.99 0.14
CA LEU A 339 6.48 8.24 0.08
C LEU A 339 6.40 8.90 1.45
N SER A 340 7.52 9.32 2.01
CA SER A 340 7.58 10.02 3.29
C SER A 340 8.40 11.29 3.16
N ALA A 341 7.82 12.43 3.51
CA ALA A 341 8.48 13.73 3.46
C ALA A 341 8.45 14.44 4.81
N THR A 342 9.52 15.16 5.12
CA THR A 342 9.54 16.15 6.21
C THR A 342 9.60 17.55 5.60
N LEU A 343 8.56 18.33 5.83
CA LEU A 343 8.43 19.72 5.42
C LEU A 343 8.87 20.65 6.55
N SER A 344 9.64 21.66 6.18
CA SER A 344 9.99 22.79 7.03
C SER A 344 9.32 24.06 6.52
N MET A 345 9.19 25.06 7.40
CA MET A 345 8.59 26.35 7.06
C MET A 345 9.56 27.52 7.30
N PRO A 346 10.66 27.61 6.53
CA PRO A 346 11.61 28.70 6.62
C PRO A 346 10.99 30.06 6.29
N VAL A 347 11.70 31.13 6.65
CA VAL A 347 11.40 32.51 6.26
C VAL A 347 12.32 32.92 5.12
N ASP A 348 11.77 33.46 4.05
CA ASP A 348 12.54 34.11 3.00
C ASP A 348 13.10 35.43 3.54
N THR A 349 14.43 35.55 3.60
CA THR A 349 15.11 36.72 4.16
C THR A 349 14.89 38.00 3.36
N THR A 350 14.51 37.90 2.09
CA THR A 350 14.28 39.07 1.22
C THR A 350 12.88 39.65 1.39
N THR A 351 11.88 38.81 1.62
CA THR A 351 10.47 39.21 1.70
C THR A 351 9.90 39.16 3.11
N GLY A 352 10.58 38.48 4.04
CA GLY A 352 10.07 38.20 5.39
C GLY A 352 8.91 37.21 5.42
N LYS A 353 8.54 36.61 4.28
CA LYS A 353 7.40 35.67 4.18
C LYS A 353 7.87 34.23 4.36
N HIS A 354 7.06 33.41 5.03
CA HIS A 354 7.28 31.98 5.12
C HIS A 354 7.02 31.28 3.78
N TYR A 355 7.66 30.13 3.56
CA TYR A 355 7.38 29.21 2.45
C TYR A 355 7.57 27.76 2.91
N LEU A 356 7.16 26.78 2.09
CA LEU A 356 7.32 25.36 2.38
C LEU A 356 8.55 24.81 1.67
N LYS A 357 9.34 24.01 2.39
CA LYS A 357 10.54 23.35 1.85
C LYS A 357 10.63 21.91 2.32
N VAL A 358 10.89 20.98 1.40
CA VAL A 358 11.24 19.60 1.75
C VAL A 358 12.64 19.57 2.37
N SER A 359 12.75 18.97 3.55
CA SER A 359 13.99 18.83 4.31
C SER A 359 14.48 17.39 4.43
N ALA A 360 13.59 16.42 4.19
CA ALA A 360 13.92 15.02 4.05
C ALA A 360 12.84 14.35 3.20
N PHE A 361 13.24 13.40 2.35
CA PHE A 361 12.33 12.59 1.56
C PHE A 361 12.85 11.16 1.49
N THR A 362 11.93 10.21 1.61
CA THR A 362 12.20 8.79 1.53
C THR A 362 11.15 8.13 0.65
N VAL A 363 11.58 7.27 -0.26
CA VAL A 363 10.73 6.37 -1.02
C VAL A 363 10.98 4.94 -0.55
N ARG A 364 9.92 4.20 -0.25
CA ARG A 364 9.97 2.77 0.12
C ARG A 364 9.12 1.98 -0.83
N PHE A 365 9.68 0.99 -1.52
CA PHE A 365 8.92 0.06 -2.35
C PHE A 365 8.69 -1.24 -1.58
N ASN A 366 7.49 -1.79 -1.70
CA ASN A 366 7.14 -3.12 -1.20
C ASN A 366 7.22 -4.19 -2.29
N THR A 367 7.82 -3.87 -3.44
CA THR A 367 8.05 -4.80 -4.55
C THR A 367 9.49 -4.67 -5.04
N ASP A 368 10.06 -5.76 -5.56
CA ASP A 368 11.39 -5.76 -6.18
C ASP A 368 11.35 -5.45 -7.69
N GLU A 369 10.15 -5.31 -8.26
CA GLU A 369 9.92 -5.04 -9.68
C GLU A 369 10.13 -3.57 -10.07
N LEU A 370 10.10 -2.67 -9.08
CA LEU A 370 10.30 -1.23 -9.26
C LEU A 370 11.60 -0.77 -8.60
N ARG A 371 12.13 0.33 -9.13
CA ARG A 371 13.21 1.09 -8.49
C ARG A 371 13.03 2.57 -8.70
N SER A 372 13.73 3.36 -7.88
CA SER A 372 13.93 4.78 -8.14
C SER A 372 15.19 4.98 -8.98
N THR A 373 15.15 5.88 -9.95
CA THR A 373 16.32 6.36 -10.70
C THR A 373 17.28 7.17 -9.84
N ARG A 374 16.84 7.62 -8.66
CA ARG A 374 17.67 8.27 -7.62
C ARG A 374 18.41 7.26 -6.74
N GLU A 375 18.14 5.96 -6.88
CA GLU A 375 18.89 4.93 -6.18
C GLU A 375 20.37 4.98 -6.63
N TYR A 376 21.28 5.01 -5.65
CA TYR A 376 22.71 5.11 -5.92
C TYR A 376 23.23 3.83 -6.59
N ASP A 377 23.49 3.90 -7.90
CA ASP A 377 24.08 2.78 -8.63
C ASP A 377 25.60 2.75 -8.42
N PHE A 378 26.03 1.96 -7.44
CA PHE A 378 27.45 1.68 -7.16
C PHE A 378 28.21 1.27 -8.44
N ARG A 379 27.58 0.60 -9.42
CA ARG A 379 28.27 0.16 -10.64
C ARG A 379 28.55 1.32 -11.59
N LYS A 380 27.69 2.34 -11.66
CA LYS A 380 27.97 3.58 -12.42
C LYS A 380 29.07 4.42 -11.77
N ALA A 381 29.13 4.45 -10.45
CA ALA A 381 30.17 5.19 -9.72
C ALA A 381 31.59 4.63 -9.95
N PHE A 382 31.72 3.33 -10.23
CA PHE A 382 33.02 2.68 -10.46
C PHE A 382 33.28 2.27 -11.93
N GLY A 383 32.26 2.19 -12.78
CA GLY A 383 32.40 1.87 -14.22
C GLY A 383 33.16 2.93 -15.02
N ASN A 384 33.15 4.19 -14.57
CA ASN A 384 33.91 5.27 -15.21
C ASN A 384 35.41 5.28 -14.84
N ARG A 385 35.91 4.30 -14.07
CA ARG A 385 37.36 4.16 -13.78
C ARG A 385 38.11 3.28 -14.78
N SER A 386 37.43 2.51 -15.63
CA SER A 386 38.11 1.69 -16.65
C SER A 386 38.51 2.46 -17.92
N ASP A 387 38.02 3.69 -18.10
CA ASP A 387 38.36 4.55 -19.25
C ASP A 387 39.58 5.46 -18.98
N PHE A 388 40.25 5.30 -17.84
CA PHE A 388 41.43 6.07 -17.43
C PHE A 388 42.61 5.20 -16.96
N CYS A 389 42.76 3.98 -17.47
CA CYS A 389 43.97 3.18 -17.29
C CYS A 389 44.61 2.80 -18.62
#